data_AF-A0A6J8APU9-F1
#
_entry.id   AF-A0A6J8APU9-F1
#
_cell.length_a   1.000
_cell.length_b   1.000
_cell.length_c   1.000
_cell.angle_alpha   90.00
_cell.angle_beta   90.00
_cell.angle_gamma   90.00
#
_symmetry.space_group_name_H-M   'P 1'
#
loop_
_entity.id
_entity.type
_entity.pdbx_description
1 polymer ?
#
loop_
_entity_poly.entity_id
_entity_poly.type
_entity_poly.pdbx_seq_one_letter_code
_entity_poly.pdbx_strand_id
1 'polypeptide(L)'
;MKDLINIWLWVVTTLLNNEAKKMYNLSAVSWQKDKDVKQAAYKSTRNKWQRRWEISERSRDHYEKIPTTKHSIMYDFPTKRHFSIFAQLRTGYTELNYYKNRVGQTNAIESCNCGAPEMPHHFLLECPCYENEREDMLHQISKEVGVRNLNLATMLTRLDGENTEETKA
;
A
#
# COMPACT_ATOMS: atom_id res chain seq x y z
N MET A 1 -59.46 39.99 -1.93
CA MET A 1 -58.71 39.83 -0.66
C MET A 1 -57.97 38.48 -0.58
N LYS A 2 -58.63 37.32 -0.79
CA LYS A 2 -57.96 36.01 -0.75
C LYS A 2 -56.82 35.87 -1.78
N ASP A 3 -56.97 36.41 -2.97
CA ASP A 3 -55.93 36.35 -4.01
C ASP A 3 -54.68 37.15 -3.65
N LEU A 4 -54.83 38.29 -2.98
CA LEU A 4 -53.71 39.08 -2.48
C LEU A 4 -52.93 38.35 -1.38
N ILE A 5 -53.63 37.60 -0.52
CA ILE A 5 -53.01 36.74 0.51
C ILE A 5 -52.25 35.58 -0.15
N ASN A 6 -52.83 34.94 -1.16
CA ASN A 6 -52.19 33.84 -1.89
C ASN A 6 -50.94 34.31 -2.65
N ILE A 7 -51.01 35.47 -3.30
CA ILE A 7 -49.86 36.09 -3.98
C ILE A 7 -48.76 36.42 -2.95
N TRP A 8 -49.13 37.02 -1.81
CA TRP A 8 -48.16 37.34 -0.77
C TRP A 8 -47.51 36.09 -0.15
N LEU A 9 -48.29 35.03 0.11
CA LEU A 9 -47.77 33.73 0.56
C LEU A 9 -46.82 33.10 -0.46
N TRP A 10 -47.15 33.16 -1.75
CA TRP A 10 -46.28 32.65 -2.82
C TRP A 10 -44.96 33.43 -2.90
N VAL A 11 -45.00 34.76 -2.78
CA VAL A 11 -43.81 35.61 -2.76
C VAL A 11 -42.92 35.28 -1.57
N VAL A 12 -43.49 35.21 -0.36
CA VAL A 12 -42.73 34.93 0.87
C VAL A 12 -42.10 33.54 0.83
N THR A 13 -42.85 32.51 0.42
CA THR A 13 -42.33 31.14 0.31
C THR A 13 -41.24 31.01 -0.76
N THR A 14 -41.38 31.72 -1.90
CA THR A 14 -40.37 31.74 -2.95
C THR A 14 -39.07 32.42 -2.48
N LEU A 15 -39.17 33.53 -1.75
CA LEU A 15 -38.01 34.21 -1.18
C LEU A 15 -37.27 33.33 -0.16
N LEU A 16 -37.99 32.72 0.78
CA LEU A 16 -37.41 31.81 1.77
C LEU A 16 -36.75 30.59 1.12
N ASN A 17 -37.38 30.01 0.10
CA ASN A 17 -36.81 28.89 -0.66
C ASN A 17 -35.53 29.30 -1.41
N ASN A 18 -35.46 30.51 -1.96
CA ASN A 18 -34.28 31.01 -2.65
C ASN A 18 -33.12 31.28 -1.68
N GLU A 19 -33.39 31.81 -0.49
CA GLU A 19 -32.37 31.98 0.56
C GLU A 19 -31.84 30.64 1.06
N ALA A 20 -32.72 29.67 1.31
CA ALA A 20 -32.32 28.31 1.69
C ALA A 20 -31.42 27.65 0.62
N LYS A 21 -31.77 27.79 -0.67
CA LYS A 21 -30.94 27.30 -1.79
C LYS A 21 -29.57 27.99 -1.83
N LYS A 22 -29.50 29.31 -1.60
CA LYS A 22 -28.23 30.05 -1.53
C LYS A 22 -27.35 29.53 -0.38
N MET A 23 -27.91 29.35 0.81
CA MET A 23 -27.17 28.82 1.97
C MET A 23 -26.65 27.40 1.71
N TYR A 24 -27.48 26.52 1.14
CA TYR A 24 -27.07 25.18 0.75
C TYR A 24 -25.88 25.21 -0.23
N ASN A 25 -25.98 25.99 -1.31
CA ASN A 25 -24.92 26.12 -2.30
C ASN A 25 -23.62 26.69 -1.70
N LEU A 26 -23.71 27.71 -0.85
CA LEU A 26 -22.55 28.28 -0.15
C LEU A 26 -21.85 27.23 0.72
N SER A 27 -22.63 26.44 1.47
CA SER A 27 -22.07 25.35 2.26
C SER A 27 -21.42 24.28 1.37
N ALA A 28 -22.07 23.85 0.29
CA ALA A 28 -21.54 22.85 -0.64
C ALA A 28 -20.20 23.30 -1.26
N VAL A 29 -20.09 24.57 -1.67
CA VAL A 29 -18.83 25.15 -2.17
C VAL A 29 -17.75 25.18 -1.09
N SER A 30 -18.10 25.50 0.16
CA SER A 30 -17.17 25.43 1.29
C SER A 30 -16.65 24.00 1.52
N TRP A 31 -17.55 23.01 1.53
CA TRP A 31 -17.19 21.60 1.68
C TRP A 31 -16.26 21.11 0.57
N GLN A 32 -16.50 21.54 -0.68
CA GLN A 32 -15.65 21.19 -1.80
C GLN A 32 -14.25 21.81 -1.64
N LYS A 33 -14.18 23.09 -1.28
CA LYS A 33 -12.90 23.78 -1.04
C LYS A 33 -12.09 23.10 0.07
N ASP A 34 -12.73 22.68 1.16
CA ASP A 34 -12.07 21.96 2.25
C ASP A 34 -11.53 20.60 1.79
N LYS A 35 -12.27 19.88 0.94
CA LYS A 35 -11.81 18.62 0.33
C LYS A 35 -10.58 18.85 -0.54
N ASP A 36 -10.59 19.87 -1.39
CA ASP A 36 -9.50 20.18 -2.30
C ASP A 36 -8.23 20.56 -1.51
N VAL A 37 -8.36 21.35 -0.45
CA VAL A 37 -7.25 21.70 0.46
C VAL A 37 -6.69 20.46 1.14
N LYS A 38 -7.54 19.57 1.66
CA LYS A 38 -7.10 18.30 2.26
C LYS A 38 -6.37 17.42 1.26
N GLN A 39 -6.88 17.33 0.02
CA GLN A 39 -6.25 16.55 -1.04
C GLN A 39 -4.89 17.14 -1.45
N ALA A 40 -4.79 18.46 -1.58
CA ALA A 40 -3.54 19.15 -1.88
C ALA A 40 -2.50 18.97 -0.76
N ALA A 41 -2.91 19.09 0.51
CA ALA A 41 -2.05 18.86 1.67
C ALA A 41 -1.54 17.40 1.71
N TYR A 42 -2.43 16.44 1.45
CA TYR A 42 -2.07 15.03 1.35
C TYR A 42 -1.04 14.77 0.24
N LYS A 43 -1.27 15.30 -0.96
CA LYS A 43 -0.36 15.18 -2.12
C LYS A 43 0.99 15.83 -1.83
N SER A 44 1.00 17.03 -1.28
CA SER A 44 2.22 17.75 -0.90
C SER A 44 3.04 16.96 0.13
N THR A 45 2.38 16.44 1.17
CA THR A 45 3.03 15.62 2.21
C THR A 45 3.62 14.35 1.61
N ARG A 46 2.86 13.63 0.79
CA ARG A 46 3.33 12.41 0.09
C ARG A 46 4.54 12.68 -0.78
N ASN A 47 4.48 13.72 -1.61
CA ASN A 47 5.60 14.09 -2.49
C ASN A 47 6.84 14.49 -1.69
N LYS A 48 6.66 15.23 -0.58
CA LYS A 48 7.75 15.58 0.33
C LYS A 48 8.44 14.34 0.90
N TRP A 49 7.67 13.36 1.39
CA TRP A 49 8.24 12.13 1.95
C TRP A 49 8.90 11.25 0.88
N GLN A 50 8.26 11.10 -0.27
CA GLN A 50 8.80 10.36 -1.41
C GLN A 50 10.12 10.97 -1.89
N ARG A 51 10.19 12.30 -2.05
CA ARG A 51 11.43 12.99 -2.42
C ARG A 51 12.54 12.81 -1.39
N ARG A 52 12.21 12.84 -0.10
CA ARG A 52 13.20 12.56 0.97
C ARG A 52 13.71 11.13 0.89
N TRP A 53 12.83 10.18 0.55
CA TRP A 53 13.19 8.78 0.38
C TRP A 53 14.12 8.55 -0.81
N GLU A 54 13.83 9.20 -1.94
CA GLU A 54 14.67 9.17 -3.16
C GLU A 54 16.07 9.74 -2.93
N ILE A 55 16.19 10.85 -2.20
CA ILE A 55 17.47 11.55 -2.03
C ILE A 55 18.31 10.97 -0.87
N SER A 56 17.67 10.42 0.16
CA SER A 56 18.35 9.93 1.37
C SER A 56 19.30 8.76 1.07
N GLU A 57 20.58 8.89 1.42
CA GLU A 57 21.56 7.78 1.40
C GLU A 57 21.35 6.75 2.51
N ARG A 58 20.53 7.06 3.51
CA ARG A 58 20.24 6.12 4.59
C ARG A 58 19.38 4.96 4.08
N SER A 59 19.73 3.73 4.44
CA SER A 59 18.92 2.54 4.18
C SER A 59 18.69 2.27 2.68
N ARG A 60 19.70 2.48 1.82
CA ARG A 60 19.57 2.28 0.37
C ARG A 60 19.20 0.85 -0.01
N ASP A 61 19.68 -0.12 0.73
CA ASP A 61 19.28 -1.52 0.63
C ASP A 61 17.75 -1.71 0.79
N HIS A 62 17.08 -0.86 1.57
CA HIS A 62 15.63 -0.86 1.73
C HIS A 62 14.91 -0.13 0.61
N TYR A 63 15.52 0.93 0.08
CA TYR A 63 14.99 1.68 -1.05
C TYR A 63 14.85 0.79 -2.29
N GLU A 64 15.85 -0.07 -2.56
CA GLU A 64 15.79 -1.04 -3.66
C GLU A 64 14.57 -1.98 -3.57
N LYS A 65 14.22 -2.38 -2.34
CA LYS A 65 13.09 -3.30 -2.07
C LYS A 65 11.75 -2.57 -1.96
N ILE A 66 11.77 -1.30 -1.55
CA ILE A 66 10.60 -0.48 -1.24
C ILE A 66 10.86 0.94 -1.76
N PRO A 67 10.80 1.17 -3.09
CA PRO A 67 11.14 2.47 -3.65
C PRO A 67 10.07 3.54 -3.39
N THR A 68 8.87 3.12 -3.01
CA THR A 68 7.73 4.01 -2.77
C THR A 68 7.36 4.11 -1.29
N THR A 69 7.04 5.32 -0.84
CA THR A 69 6.48 5.57 0.51
C THR A 69 4.96 5.28 0.57
N LYS A 70 4.38 4.68 -0.47
CA LYS A 70 2.96 4.30 -0.49
C LYS A 70 2.73 3.07 0.40
N HIS A 71 1.78 3.18 1.31
CA HIS A 71 1.38 2.10 2.25
C HIS A 71 0.33 1.12 1.69
N SER A 72 0.00 1.15 0.39
CA SER A 72 -1.12 0.38 -0.17
C SER A 72 -1.05 -1.12 0.15
N ILE A 73 0.17 -1.66 0.22
CA ILE A 73 0.44 -3.07 0.46
C ILE A 73 -0.11 -3.58 1.81
N MET A 74 -0.30 -2.72 2.83
CA MET A 74 -0.82 -3.16 4.13
C MET A 74 -2.29 -3.61 4.11
N TYR A 75 -3.10 -3.10 3.18
CA TYR A 75 -4.54 -3.33 3.18
C TYR A 75 -4.95 -4.65 2.51
N ASP A 76 -4.03 -5.27 1.78
CA ASP A 76 -4.31 -6.48 0.99
C ASP A 76 -4.04 -7.78 1.76
N PHE A 77 -3.40 -7.69 2.94
CA PHE A 77 -3.13 -8.88 3.76
C PHE A 77 -4.32 -9.21 4.66
N PRO A 78 -4.69 -10.50 4.79
CA PRO A 78 -5.82 -10.91 5.61
C PRO A 78 -5.59 -10.65 7.11
N THR A 79 -4.33 -10.56 7.55
CA THR A 79 -4.00 -10.21 8.95
C THR A 79 -2.74 -9.35 9.03
N LYS A 80 -2.61 -8.57 10.12
CA LYS A 80 -1.39 -7.82 10.44
C LYS A 80 -0.17 -8.73 10.58
N ARG A 81 -0.36 -9.97 11.06
CA ARG A 81 0.71 -10.96 11.20
C ARG A 81 1.28 -11.35 9.82
N HIS A 82 0.43 -11.63 8.84
CA HIS A 82 0.87 -11.94 7.48
C HIS A 82 1.64 -10.78 6.85
N PHE A 83 1.11 -9.56 6.97
CA PHE A 83 1.85 -8.37 6.51
C PHE A 83 3.22 -8.23 7.18
N SER A 84 3.30 -8.45 8.50
CA SER A 84 4.58 -8.37 9.23
C SER A 84 5.58 -9.39 8.72
N ILE A 85 5.16 -10.65 8.54
CA ILE A 85 6.03 -11.72 8.00
C ILE A 85 6.51 -11.34 6.59
N PHE A 86 5.60 -10.88 5.73
CA PHE A 86 5.95 -10.44 4.38
C PHE A 86 6.95 -9.27 4.39
N ALA A 87 6.72 -8.25 5.22
CA ALA A 87 7.61 -7.10 5.33
C ALA A 87 8.99 -7.50 5.85
N GLN A 88 9.06 -8.42 6.80
CA GLN A 88 10.31 -9.00 7.31
C GLN A 88 11.05 -9.76 6.20
N LEU A 89 10.37 -10.65 5.48
CA LEU A 89 10.96 -11.40 4.35
C LEU A 89 11.48 -10.46 3.27
N ARG A 90 10.70 -9.43 2.93
CA ARG A 90 11.07 -8.44 1.91
C ARG A 90 12.30 -7.64 2.31
N THR A 91 12.37 -7.19 3.56
CA THR A 91 13.50 -6.37 4.06
C THR A 91 14.73 -7.20 4.40
N GLY A 92 14.55 -8.47 4.77
CA GLY A 92 15.58 -9.36 5.32
C GLY A 92 15.66 -9.32 6.85
N TYR A 93 14.86 -8.48 7.52
CA TYR A 93 14.75 -8.40 8.97
C TYR A 93 13.86 -9.52 9.52
N THR A 94 14.30 -10.76 9.34
CA THR A 94 13.50 -11.96 9.59
C THR A 94 13.92 -12.71 10.84
N GLU A 95 13.06 -13.60 11.32
CA GLU A 95 13.41 -14.55 12.39
C GLU A 95 14.25 -15.75 11.89
N LEU A 96 14.83 -15.66 10.68
CA LEU A 96 15.71 -16.68 10.12
C LEU A 96 17.09 -16.62 10.78
N ASN A 97 17.78 -17.77 10.85
CA ASN A 97 19.03 -17.94 11.60
C ASN A 97 20.13 -16.98 11.16
N TYR A 98 20.26 -16.71 9.85
CA TYR A 98 21.23 -15.76 9.34
C TYR A 98 21.05 -14.35 9.94
N TYR A 99 19.82 -13.83 9.95
CA TYR A 99 19.56 -12.51 10.50
C TYR A 99 19.73 -12.48 12.02
N LYS A 100 19.18 -13.48 12.74
CA LYS A 100 19.28 -13.55 14.21
C LYS A 100 20.74 -13.58 14.68
N ASN A 101 21.62 -14.30 13.98
CA ASN A 101 23.05 -14.31 14.29
C ASN A 101 23.68 -12.95 13.98
N ARG A 102 23.42 -12.38 12.79
CA ARG A 102 23.92 -11.05 12.39
C ARG A 102 23.62 -9.95 13.41
N VAL A 103 22.47 -10.01 14.09
CA VAL A 103 22.10 -9.02 15.14
C VAL A 103 22.46 -9.45 16.56
N GLY A 104 23.15 -10.58 16.73
CA GLY A 104 23.61 -11.08 18.04
C GLY A 104 22.49 -11.62 18.94
N GLN A 105 21.32 -11.97 18.39
CA GLN A 105 20.21 -12.54 19.16
C GLN A 105 20.45 -14.02 19.52
N THR A 106 21.33 -14.71 18.81
CA THR A 106 21.68 -16.09 19.09
C THR A 106 23.15 -16.35 18.77
N ASN A 107 23.79 -17.20 19.57
CA ASN A 107 25.12 -17.76 19.27
C ASN A 107 25.03 -19.00 18.37
N ALA A 108 23.83 -19.35 17.89
CA ALA A 108 23.57 -20.54 17.08
C ALA A 108 24.09 -20.38 15.64
N ILE A 109 24.23 -21.53 14.98
CA ILE A 109 24.74 -21.66 13.62
C ILE A 109 23.82 -20.87 12.65
N GLU A 110 24.42 -20.08 11.77
CA GLU A 110 23.71 -19.30 10.74
C GLU A 110 23.02 -20.16 9.68
N SER A 111 23.36 -21.46 9.65
CA SER A 111 22.90 -22.39 8.64
C SER A 111 21.50 -22.89 8.94
N CYS A 112 20.76 -23.10 7.87
CA CYS A 112 19.58 -23.94 7.83
C CYS A 112 19.98 -25.41 8.09
N ASN A 113 19.00 -26.28 8.36
CA ASN A 113 19.21 -27.71 8.53
C ASN A 113 19.82 -28.39 7.29
N CYS A 114 19.67 -27.80 6.10
CA CYS A 114 20.33 -28.28 4.88
C CYS A 114 21.81 -27.86 4.76
N GLY A 115 22.33 -27.03 5.68
CA GLY A 115 23.72 -26.58 5.73
C GLY A 115 24.02 -25.25 5.04
N ALA A 116 23.09 -24.69 4.25
CA ALA A 116 23.25 -23.36 3.65
C ALA A 116 22.82 -22.23 4.61
N PRO A 117 23.32 -20.99 4.47
CA PRO A 117 22.86 -19.86 5.27
C PRO A 117 21.35 -19.63 5.15
N GLU A 118 20.65 -19.54 6.28
CA GLU A 118 19.19 -19.39 6.28
C GLU A 118 18.78 -17.94 5.99
N MET A 119 18.82 -17.56 4.72
CA MET A 119 18.38 -16.25 4.21
C MET A 119 17.01 -16.34 3.52
N PRO A 120 16.26 -15.23 3.36
CA PRO A 120 14.95 -15.24 2.69
C PRO A 120 14.98 -15.86 1.29
N HIS A 121 16.04 -15.61 0.51
CA HIS A 121 16.24 -16.22 -0.80
C HIS A 121 16.27 -17.74 -0.72
N HIS A 122 17.19 -18.26 0.11
CA HIS A 122 17.36 -19.69 0.32
C HIS A 122 16.07 -20.32 0.86
N PHE A 123 15.51 -19.76 1.92
CA PHE A 123 14.28 -20.23 2.56
C PHE A 123 13.11 -20.35 1.58
N LEU A 124 12.85 -19.31 0.78
CA LEU A 124 11.69 -19.28 -0.12
C LEU A 124 11.91 -20.02 -1.44
N LEU A 125 13.13 -20.08 -1.97
CA LEU A 125 13.36 -20.52 -3.36
C LEU A 125 14.22 -21.77 -3.52
N GLU A 126 15.09 -22.10 -2.56
CA GLU A 126 16.16 -23.09 -2.77
C GLU A 126 16.21 -24.19 -1.71
N CYS A 127 15.64 -23.95 -0.53
CA CYS A 127 15.90 -24.79 0.63
C CYS A 127 15.22 -26.16 0.50
N PRO A 128 15.96 -27.28 0.38
CA PRO A 128 15.36 -28.60 0.17
C PRO A 128 14.52 -29.05 1.37
N CYS A 129 14.73 -28.48 2.56
CA CYS A 129 13.92 -28.75 3.74
C CYS A 129 12.47 -28.26 3.61
N TYR A 130 12.20 -27.32 2.70
CA TYR A 130 10.89 -26.69 2.48
C TYR A 130 10.37 -26.93 1.06
N GLU A 131 10.84 -27.98 0.38
CA GLU A 131 10.51 -28.20 -1.01
C GLU A 131 9.02 -28.49 -1.21
N ASN A 132 8.43 -29.34 -0.36
CA ASN A 132 7.01 -29.68 -0.44
C ASN A 132 6.13 -28.43 -0.27
N GLU A 133 6.42 -27.60 0.73
CA GLU A 133 5.69 -26.36 0.98
C GLU A 133 5.84 -25.36 -0.17
N ARG A 134 7.02 -25.35 -0.80
CA ARG A 134 7.28 -24.49 -1.96
C ARG A 134 6.52 -24.97 -3.19
N GLU A 135 6.49 -26.28 -3.45
CA GLU A 135 5.71 -26.87 -4.54
C GLU A 135 4.21 -26.56 -4.38
N ASP A 136 3.67 -26.72 -3.17
CA ASP A 136 2.28 -26.37 -2.86
C ASP A 136 1.98 -24.89 -3.13
N MET A 137 2.86 -24.01 -2.67
CA MET A 137 2.76 -22.57 -2.90
C MET A 137 2.84 -22.23 -4.39
N LEU A 138 3.79 -22.81 -5.13
CA LEU A 138 3.95 -22.60 -6.57
C LEU A 138 2.73 -23.08 -7.35
N HIS A 139 2.16 -24.22 -6.97
CA HIS A 139 0.95 -24.74 -7.58
C HIS A 139 -0.24 -23.79 -7.37
N GLN A 140 -0.40 -23.23 -6.16
CA GLN A 140 -1.44 -22.23 -5.88
C GLN A 140 -1.23 -20.95 -6.69
N ILE A 141 -0.01 -20.41 -6.73
CA ILE A 141 0.32 -19.19 -7.50
C ILE A 141 0.09 -19.42 -9.00
N SER A 142 0.50 -20.58 -9.54
CA SER A 142 0.29 -20.90 -10.95
C SER A 142 -1.20 -21.01 -11.29
N LYS A 143 -2.05 -21.45 -10.36
CA LYS A 143 -3.50 -21.53 -10.57
C LYS A 143 -4.15 -20.16 -10.59
N GLU A 144 -3.69 -19.23 -9.76
CA GLU A 144 -4.30 -17.90 -9.62
C GLU A 144 -3.76 -16.87 -10.62
N VAL A 145 -2.44 -16.85 -10.85
CA VAL A 145 -1.75 -15.78 -11.60
C VAL A 145 -1.13 -16.30 -12.91
N GLY A 146 -0.97 -17.62 -13.05
CA GLY A 146 -0.37 -18.23 -14.26
C GLY A 146 1.16 -18.04 -14.38
N VAL A 147 1.83 -17.59 -13.33
CA VAL A 147 3.29 -17.38 -13.32
C VAL A 147 3.99 -18.69 -12.97
N ARG A 148 4.94 -19.12 -13.82
CA ARG A 148 5.70 -20.37 -13.64
C ARG A 148 7.13 -20.17 -13.12
N ASN A 149 7.69 -18.97 -13.27
CA ASN A 149 9.05 -18.67 -12.85
C ASN A 149 9.00 -17.54 -11.82
N LEU A 150 9.23 -17.88 -10.55
CA LEU A 150 9.25 -16.95 -9.44
C LEU A 150 10.69 -16.71 -9.00
N ASN A 151 11.06 -15.46 -8.87
CA ASN A 151 12.25 -15.04 -8.16
C ASN A 151 11.87 -14.24 -6.92
N LEU A 152 12.84 -14.00 -6.04
CA LEU A 152 12.59 -13.37 -4.74
C LEU A 152 11.95 -11.98 -4.91
N ALA A 153 12.37 -11.23 -5.93
CA ALA A 153 11.77 -9.95 -6.26
C ALA A 153 10.31 -10.17 -6.68
N THR A 154 10.00 -11.05 -7.64
CA THR A 154 8.62 -11.32 -8.08
C THR A 154 7.71 -11.79 -6.94
N MET A 155 8.24 -12.52 -5.96
CA MET A 155 7.47 -13.01 -4.81
C MET A 155 7.26 -11.95 -3.72
N LEU A 156 8.23 -11.06 -3.52
CA LEU A 156 8.25 -10.10 -2.40
C LEU A 156 8.06 -8.64 -2.84
N THR A 157 8.10 -8.35 -4.13
CA THR A 157 7.57 -7.12 -4.71
C THR A 157 6.14 -7.38 -5.13
N ARG A 158 5.29 -6.39 -4.90
CA ARG A 158 3.96 -6.41 -5.51
C ARG A 158 4.21 -6.38 -7.02
N LEU A 159 3.68 -7.36 -7.74
CA LEU A 159 3.31 -7.17 -9.14
C LEU A 159 2.24 -6.08 -9.12
N ASP A 160 2.67 -4.84 -8.96
CA ASP A 160 1.84 -3.73 -9.35
C ASP A 160 1.56 -4.04 -10.81
N GLY A 161 0.29 -4.34 -11.11
CA GLY A 161 -0.19 -4.22 -12.47
C GLY A 161 0.10 -2.78 -12.85
N GLU A 162 1.28 -2.55 -13.42
CA GLU A 162 1.49 -1.47 -14.35
C GLU A 162 0.43 -1.72 -15.42
N ASN A 163 -0.73 -1.11 -15.22
CA ASN A 163 -1.45 -0.54 -16.33
C ASN A 163 -0.44 0.38 -17.01
N THR A 164 0.27 -0.18 -17.98
CA THR A 164 0.78 0.51 -19.14
C THR A 164 -0.41 1.14 -19.88
N GLU A 165 -0.93 2.22 -19.29
CA GLU A 165 -1.82 3.23 -19.88
C GLU A 165 -1.35 4.52 -19.17
N GLU A 166 -0.63 5.47 -19.75
CA GLU A 166 -0.54 5.95 -21.13
C GLU A 166 0.86 6.54 -21.35
N THR A 167 1.68 5.87 -22.15
CA THR A 167 2.59 6.56 -23.07
C THR A 167 1.97 6.43 -24.45
N LYS A 168 1.07 7.35 -24.78
CA LYS A 168 0.67 7.61 -26.16
C LYS A 168 0.71 9.11 -26.38
N ALA A 169 1.65 9.48 -27.26
CA ALA A 169 1.70 10.62 -28.17
C ALA A 169 1.20 11.99 -27.65
#